data_AF-A0A0F9BZH8-F1
#
_entry.id   AF-A0A0F9BZH8-F1
#
_cell.length_a   1.000
_cell.length_b   1.000
_cell.length_c   1.000
_cell.angle_alpha   90.00
_cell.angle_beta   90.00
_cell.angle_gamma   90.00
#
_symmetry.space_group_name_H-M   'P 1'
#
loop_
_entity.id
_entity.type
_entity.pdbx_description
1 polymer ?
#
loop_
_entity_poly.entity_id
_entity_poly.type
_entity_poly.pdbx_seq_one_letter_code
_entity_poly.pdbx_strand_id
1 'polypeptide(L)'
;YSSNVLNTGTTTGDIGAGEQLYLIIAVDEAFTSAASTATVSFSVIDEADTTLDSSSVIIVSTGALIVTRLPKGKIVVLPVPPTLITQQYLGMRVDIATQTTTAGTVTAFFGIGPQTWNV
;
A
#
# COMPACT_ATOMS: atom_id res chain seq x y z
N TYR A 1 4.63 2.86 -8.15
CA TYR A 1 3.28 2.28 -8.16
C TYR A 1 3.39 0.76 -8.10
N SER A 2 2.33 0.06 -7.69
CA SER A 2 2.26 -1.40 -7.75
C SER A 2 2.38 -1.89 -9.20
N SER A 3 2.97 -3.08 -9.37
CA SER A 3 3.10 -3.71 -10.70
C SER A 3 1.76 -4.20 -11.25
N ASN A 4 0.81 -4.47 -10.36
CA ASN A 4 -0.52 -4.97 -10.69
C ASN A 4 -1.57 -4.03 -10.10
N VAL A 5 -2.73 -4.04 -10.75
CA VAL A 5 -3.91 -3.28 -10.37
C VAL A 5 -5.04 -4.27 -10.11
N LEU A 6 -5.74 -4.10 -9.00
CA LEU A 6 -6.92 -4.89 -8.68
C LEU A 6 -8.13 -4.27 -9.38
N ASN A 7 -8.72 -5.02 -10.30
CA ASN A 7 -10.03 -4.67 -10.87
C ASN A 7 -11.13 -5.27 -10.00
N THR A 8 -11.96 -4.43 -9.41
CA THR A 8 -13.05 -4.82 -8.50
C THR A 8 -14.30 -5.30 -9.27
N GLY A 9 -14.32 -5.12 -10.59
CA GLY A 9 -15.43 -5.46 -11.48
C GLY A 9 -16.61 -4.49 -11.42
N THR A 10 -16.61 -3.55 -10.48
CA THR A 10 -17.70 -2.57 -10.26
C THR A 10 -17.15 -1.26 -9.70
N THR A 11 -17.70 -0.12 -10.10
CA THR A 11 -17.37 1.19 -9.50
C THR A 11 -18.06 1.44 -8.15
N THR A 12 -19.08 0.63 -7.84
CA THR A 12 -19.87 0.73 -6.60
C THR A 12 -20.07 -0.68 -6.05
N GLY A 13 -19.41 -1.01 -4.96
CA GLY A 13 -19.53 -2.32 -4.34
C GLY A 13 -18.75 -2.40 -3.04
N ASP A 14 -19.30 -3.14 -2.07
CA ASP A 14 -18.59 -3.46 -0.84
C ASP A 14 -17.59 -4.59 -1.11
N ILE A 15 -16.35 -4.22 -1.45
CA ILE A 15 -15.26 -5.16 -1.72
C ILE A 15 -14.87 -5.93 -0.45
N GLY A 16 -15.14 -5.36 0.73
CA GLY A 16 -14.94 -6.01 2.01
C GLY A 16 -16.04 -7.04 2.34
N ALA A 17 -17.09 -7.16 1.52
CA ALA A 17 -18.22 -8.05 1.73
C ALA A 17 -18.86 -7.89 3.13
N GLY A 18 -18.94 -6.67 3.64
CA GLY A 18 -19.45 -6.33 4.98
C GLY A 18 -18.37 -6.24 6.06
N GLU A 19 -17.12 -6.59 5.73
CA GLU A 19 -15.98 -6.53 6.64
C GLU A 19 -15.02 -5.41 6.27
N GLN A 20 -14.18 -5.01 7.24
CA GLN A 20 -13.15 -4.01 7.01
C GLN A 20 -12.08 -4.57 6.07
N LEU A 21 -11.93 -3.96 4.89
CA LEU A 21 -10.84 -4.28 3.96
C LEU A 21 -9.52 -3.67 4.45
N TYR A 22 -8.43 -4.39 4.29
CA TYR A 22 -7.08 -3.92 4.60
C TYR A 22 -6.14 -4.09 3.41
N LEU A 23 -5.24 -3.13 3.20
CA LEU A 23 -4.03 -3.34 2.42
C LEU A 23 -2.93 -3.85 3.36
N ILE A 24 -2.45 -5.06 3.08
CA ILE A 24 -1.38 -5.71 3.84
C ILE A 24 -0.13 -5.70 2.98
N ILE A 25 0.96 -5.18 3.53
CA ILE A 25 2.24 -5.01 2.85
C ILE A 25 3.30 -5.77 3.64
N ALA A 26 3.89 -6.77 3.02
CA ALA A 26 5.02 -7.52 3.55
C ALA A 26 6.31 -7.01 2.90
N VAL A 27 7.30 -6.68 3.74
CA VAL A 27 8.63 -6.29 3.26
C VAL A 27 9.46 -7.54 2.96
N ASP A 28 9.76 -7.77 1.69
CA ASP A 28 10.51 -8.96 1.22
C ASP A 28 12.03 -8.74 1.30
N GLU A 29 12.46 -7.50 1.06
CA GLU A 29 13.84 -7.02 1.22
C GLU A 29 13.82 -5.73 2.02
N ALA A 30 14.71 -5.62 3.01
CA ALA A 30 14.79 -4.45 3.87
C ALA A 30 15.05 -3.18 3.05
N PHE A 31 14.34 -2.10 3.39
CA PHE A 31 14.62 -0.82 2.76
C PHE A 31 15.93 -0.23 3.30
N THR A 32 16.79 0.22 2.39
CA THR A 32 18.05 0.87 2.75
C THR A 32 18.25 2.15 1.95
N SER A 33 19.03 3.07 2.50
CA SER A 33 19.55 4.23 1.77
C SER A 33 20.95 4.57 2.26
N ALA A 34 21.69 5.38 1.49
CA ALA A 34 23.09 5.70 1.78
C ALA A 34 23.31 6.21 3.22
N ALA A 35 22.40 7.03 3.74
CA ALA A 35 22.46 7.55 5.11
C ALA A 35 21.40 6.96 6.05
N SER A 36 20.60 5.97 5.61
CA SER A 36 19.48 5.39 6.37
C SER A 36 18.41 6.40 6.84
N THR A 37 18.33 7.57 6.20
CA THR A 37 17.36 8.63 6.50
C THR A 37 16.23 8.74 5.48
N ALA A 38 16.24 7.90 4.44
CA ALA A 38 15.17 7.84 3.44
C ALA A 38 13.83 7.57 4.14
N THR A 39 12.75 8.13 3.60
CA THR A 39 11.40 7.81 4.04
C THR A 39 10.60 7.20 2.91
N VAL A 40 9.73 6.26 3.26
CA VAL A 40 8.82 5.58 2.34
C VAL A 40 7.41 5.74 2.88
N SER A 41 6.50 6.18 2.03
CA SER A 41 5.06 6.21 2.33
C SER A 41 4.36 5.21 1.42
N PHE A 42 3.51 4.38 2.01
CA PHE A 42 2.63 3.49 1.25
C PHE A 42 1.22 4.03 1.29
N SER A 43 0.56 4.05 0.14
CA SER A 43 -0.79 4.58 0.01
C SER A 43 -1.65 3.65 -0.83
N VAL A 44 -2.91 3.47 -0.42
CA VAL A 44 -3.94 2.86 -1.26
C VAL A 44 -4.43 3.93 -2.21
N ILE A 45 -4.54 3.60 -3.49
CA ILE A 45 -5.05 4.50 -4.51
C ILE A 45 -6.27 3.91 -5.21
N ASP A 46 -7.22 4.78 -5.51
CA ASP A 46 -8.42 4.56 -6.31
C ASP A 46 -8.17 5.15 -7.71
N GLU A 47 -8.56 4.41 -8.75
CA GLU A 47 -8.39 4.83 -10.14
C GLU A 47 -9.56 4.37 -11.03
N ALA A 48 -9.89 5.17 -12.05
CA ALA A 48 -10.91 4.88 -13.05
C ALA A 48 -10.39 4.04 -14.22
N ASP A 49 -9.08 4.00 -14.45
CA ASP A 49 -8.38 3.20 -15.45
C ASP A 49 -7.44 2.15 -14.82
N THR A 50 -7.02 1.21 -15.63
CA THR A 50 -5.96 0.23 -15.39
C THR A 50 -4.58 0.85 -15.16
N THR A 51 -4.37 2.12 -15.51
CA THR A 51 -3.08 2.80 -15.38
C THR A 51 -3.07 3.69 -14.14
N LEU A 52 -2.22 3.36 -13.17
CA LEU A 52 -2.02 4.16 -11.95
C LEU A 52 -1.05 5.31 -12.22
N ASP A 53 -1.45 6.54 -11.93
CA ASP A 53 -0.63 7.72 -12.18
C ASP A 53 -0.80 8.83 -11.13
N SER A 54 -0.49 10.09 -11.48
CA SER A 54 -0.61 11.24 -10.59
C SER A 54 -2.05 11.72 -10.39
N SER A 55 -2.98 11.31 -11.25
CA SER A 55 -4.41 11.62 -11.16
C SER A 55 -5.17 10.66 -10.25
N SER A 56 -4.58 9.48 -9.95
CA SER A 56 -5.14 8.50 -9.01
C SER A 56 -5.37 9.11 -7.63
N VAL A 57 -6.53 8.80 -7.05
CA VAL A 57 -6.97 9.37 -5.77
C VAL A 57 -6.37 8.56 -4.63
N ILE A 58 -5.67 9.22 -3.70
CA ILE A 58 -5.16 8.56 -2.49
C ILE A 58 -6.31 8.40 -1.49
N ILE A 59 -6.63 7.15 -1.16
CA ILE A 59 -7.66 6.80 -0.19
C ILE A 59 -7.12 6.87 1.24
N VAL A 60 -5.97 6.25 1.48
CA VAL A 60 -5.33 6.16 2.79
C VAL A 60 -3.83 6.01 2.62
N SER A 61 -3.05 6.53 3.58
CA SER A 61 -1.60 6.46 3.57
C SER A 61 -1.04 6.15 4.95
N THR A 62 0.13 5.50 4.99
CA THR A 62 0.91 5.33 6.23
C THR A 62 1.51 6.64 6.74
N GLY A 63 1.62 7.64 5.86
CA GLY A 63 2.57 8.73 6.05
C GLY A 63 4.02 8.25 5.94
N ALA A 64 4.97 9.16 6.19
CA ALA A 64 6.39 8.90 6.04
C ALA A 64 6.92 7.92 7.10
N LEU A 65 7.37 6.74 6.66
CA LEU A 65 8.08 5.78 7.48
C LEU A 65 9.57 5.84 7.16
N ILE A 66 10.42 6.04 8.16
CA ILE A 66 11.88 5.94 7.97
C ILE A 66 12.26 4.50 7.60
N VAL A 67 13.19 4.33 6.64
CA VAL A 67 13.59 3.02 6.11
C VAL A 67 14.09 2.04 7.17
N THR A 68 14.67 2.54 8.26
CA THR A 68 15.11 1.70 9.39
C THR A 68 13.96 1.00 10.12
N ARG A 69 12.71 1.44 9.94
CA ARG A 69 11.50 0.79 10.47
C ARG A 69 10.92 -0.26 9.54
N LEU A 70 11.53 -0.47 8.37
CA LEU A 70 11.10 -1.41 7.33
C LEU A 70 12.15 -2.52 7.10
N PRO A 71 12.52 -3.30 8.13
CA PRO A 71 13.35 -4.49 7.92
C PRO A 71 12.59 -5.57 7.16
N LYS A 72 13.32 -6.55 6.61
CA LYS A 72 12.72 -7.75 6.02
C LYS A 72 11.76 -8.43 7.00
N GLY A 73 10.61 -8.87 6.50
CA GLY A 73 9.54 -9.49 7.28
C GLY A 73 8.65 -8.49 8.03
N LYS A 74 8.92 -7.19 7.94
CA LYS A 74 8.01 -6.18 8.50
C LYS A 74 6.67 -6.24 7.77
N ILE A 75 5.59 -6.32 8.55
CA ILE A 75 4.23 -6.19 8.05
C ILE A 75 3.73 -4.77 8.36
N VAL A 76 3.21 -4.12 7.32
CA VAL A 76 2.53 -2.82 7.41
C VAL A 76 1.09 -3.03 6.96
N VAL A 77 0.14 -2.53 7.74
CA VAL A 77 -1.29 -2.77 7.52
C VAL A 77 -1.99 -1.42 7.48
N LEU A 78 -2.75 -1.17 6.41
CA LEU A 78 -3.57 0.02 6.27
C LEU A 78 -5.04 -0.40 6.20
N PRO A 79 -5.91 0.01 7.14
CA PRO A 79 -7.34 -0.14 6.98
C PRO A 79 -7.82 0.74 5.83
N VAL A 80 -8.55 0.17 4.88
CA VAL A 80 -9.10 0.89 3.73
C VAL A 80 -10.49 1.42 4.08
N PRO A 81 -10.71 2.74 4.19
CA PRO A 81 -12.03 3.28 4.50
C PRO A 81 -13.04 2.88 3.40
N PRO A 82 -14.12 2.16 3.74
CA PRO A 82 -15.03 1.59 2.73
C PRO A 82 -15.76 2.65 1.91
N THR A 83 -15.99 3.84 2.48
CA THR A 83 -16.72 4.93 1.82
C THR A 83 -15.87 5.76 0.85
N LEU A 84 -14.56 5.50 0.78
CA LEU A 84 -13.64 6.27 -0.05
C LEU A 84 -13.25 5.52 -1.34
N ILE A 85 -13.70 4.27 -1.50
CA ILE A 85 -13.55 3.54 -2.76
C ILE A 85 -14.72 3.92 -3.65
N THR A 86 -14.42 4.62 -4.74
CA THR A 86 -15.40 5.23 -5.64
C THR A 86 -15.19 4.82 -7.10
N GLN A 87 -14.08 4.15 -7.40
CA GLN A 87 -13.70 3.75 -8.74
C GLN A 87 -13.42 2.23 -8.83
N GLN A 88 -13.19 1.75 -10.05
CA GLN A 88 -13.13 0.33 -10.35
C GLN A 88 -11.76 -0.30 -10.05
N TYR A 89 -10.71 0.51 -10.01
CA TYR A 89 -9.34 0.01 -9.93
C TYR A 89 -8.69 0.45 -8.64
N LEU A 90 -8.14 -0.53 -7.91
CA LEU A 90 -7.38 -0.30 -6.70
C LEU A 90 -5.91 -0.65 -6.91
N GLY A 91 -5.04 0.17 -6.36
CA GLY A 91 -3.60 -0.02 -6.44
C GLY A 91 -2.88 0.42 -5.17
N MET A 92 -1.55 0.31 -5.21
CA MET A 92 -0.67 0.86 -4.20
C MET A 92 0.28 1.89 -4.82
N ARG A 93 0.40 3.03 -4.17
CA ARG A 93 1.44 4.02 -4.44
C ARG A 93 2.53 3.94 -3.38
N VAL A 94 3.78 4.09 -3.82
CA VAL A 94 4.97 4.12 -2.97
C VAL A 94 5.68 5.42 -3.26
N ASP A 95 5.74 6.31 -2.28
CA ASP A 95 6.44 7.58 -2.36
C ASP A 95 7.73 7.51 -1.54
N ILE A 96 8.86 7.72 -2.21
CA ILE A 96 10.19 7.80 -1.58
C ILE A 96 10.58 9.27 -1.48
N ALA A 97 10.95 9.69 -0.27
CA ALA A 97 11.37 11.06 0.00
C ALA A 97 12.66 11.08 0.84
N THR A 98 13.14 12.30 1.10
CA THR A 98 14.39 12.68 1.79
C THR A 98 15.68 12.20 1.12
N GLN A 99 15.75 10.92 0.70
CA GLN A 99 16.84 10.34 -0.09
C GLN A 99 16.33 9.15 -0.92
N THR A 100 17.05 8.81 -1.99
CA THR A 100 16.77 7.62 -2.79
C THR A 100 17.09 6.34 -2.01
N THR A 101 16.19 5.36 -2.09
CA THR A 101 16.43 4.00 -1.57
C THR A 101 17.35 3.22 -2.50
N THR A 102 18.28 2.47 -1.94
CA THR A 102 19.22 1.62 -2.70
C THR A 102 18.79 0.15 -2.75
N ALA A 103 17.89 -0.26 -1.87
CA ALA A 103 17.27 -1.56 -1.81
C ALA A 103 15.88 -1.44 -1.17
N GLY A 104 15.05 -2.45 -1.33
CA GLY A 104 13.71 -2.50 -0.75
C GLY A 104 12.70 -3.05 -1.75
N THR A 105 12.06 -4.15 -1.37
CA THR A 105 10.99 -4.77 -2.15
C THR A 105 9.86 -5.16 -1.21
N VAL A 106 8.63 -5.13 -1.75
CA VAL A 106 7.42 -5.43 -0.99
C VAL A 106 6.47 -6.26 -1.83
N THR A 107 5.74 -7.14 -1.15
CA THR A 107 4.56 -7.81 -1.67
C THR A 107 3.35 -7.24 -0.95
N ALA A 108 2.34 -6.81 -1.72
CA ALA A 108 1.13 -6.23 -1.17
C ALA A 108 -0.10 -6.97 -1.68
N PHE A 109 -1.09 -7.14 -0.81
CA PHE A 109 -2.37 -7.76 -1.14
C PHE A 109 -3.49 -7.16 -0.28
N PHE A 110 -4.70 -7.20 -0.82
CA PHE A 110 -5.90 -6.85 -0.06
C PHE A 110 -6.44 -8.07 0.67
N GLY A 111 -6.94 -7.89 1.90
CA GLY A 111 -7.48 -8.98 2.69
C GLY A 111 -8.28 -8.54 3.91
N ILE A 112 -8.98 -9.52 4.49
CA ILE A 112 -9.79 -9.38 5.71
C ILE A 112 -8.91 -9.53 6.97
N GLY A 113 -8.16 -8.47 7.25
CA GLY A 113 -7.31 -8.36 8.43
C GLY A 113 -5.93 -9.01 8.29
N PRO A 114 -4.93 -8.50 9.01
CA PRO A 114 -3.63 -9.15 9.05
C PRO A 114 -3.73 -10.47 9.83
N GLN A 115 -3.10 -11.52 9.32
CA GLN A 115 -2.88 -12.72 10.10
C GLN A 115 -1.87 -12.38 11.23
N THR A 116 -2.36 -11.96 12.40
CA THR A 116 -1.50 -11.64 13.55
C THR A 116 -1.12 -12.92 14.28
N TRP A 117 0.04 -13.45 13.93
CA TRP A 117 0.77 -14.37 14.79
C TRP A 117 1.55 -13.56 15.82
N ASN A 118 1.09 -13.60 17.07
CA ASN A 118 1.95 -13.23 18.19
C ASN A 118 2.96 -14.37 18.37
N VAL A 119 4.18 -14.19 17.86
CA VAL A 119 5.35 -14.99 18.27
C VAL A 119 6.08 -14.30 19.40
#